data_AF-A0A1I7UYM1-F1
#
_entry.id   AF-A0A1I7UYM1-F1
#
_cell.length_a   1.000
_cell.length_b   1.000
_cell.length_c   1.000
_cell.angle_alpha   90.00
_cell.angle_beta   90.00
_cell.angle_gamma   90.00
#
_symmetry.space_group_name_H-M   'P 1'
#
loop_
_entity.id
_entity.type
_entity.pdbx_description
1 polymer ?
#
loop_
_entity_poly.entity_id
_entity_poly.type
_entity_poly.pdbx_seq_one_letter_code
_entity_poly.pdbx_strand_id
1 'polypeptide(L)'
;MEHPTSSCLNKDILKGYLFCLKNQGFSASDAYSNLFRFTRTEVFNLKEVEELSKSIEKGFFDMKIRDSVVLAQNFEFYDQGVENMVAGLSSMRSGLGHFVVQQISHDELYNLKFIVKARRNYVEMEFYQKECLRGFILCLKVQGKSVEEVYEKLKEVTNGEKMSLDEVQEFYERISRGEYIEQQHDKRLWNAIRLPEVMEKIVDFADIETKRMLSETSREFNRLSKSRPLHINNLHITYHWGLLRVKADSQLLKATHEIEERDWRSVARIHQNNGEVLFSSYLCKKSDINEIVQWILHRPNLTIKNLYIKVQTNILVGPGQTDFCYKGKKLKVRNLYTNGGSTVYYWMKPGYLRKIVQLDKEETYCGRTKQFKKAKILITCQEFKELEVDRVLHFKFAIFGISDEVTYEKIMEFKEGFLQKPNLREFRFKCSLSDEEFDLINTRIGTYNSRDSENPNWARFSYPDHPGKILQLCVVGNFVWFRGPGYIPGEMERAEKELEAGFKEDRKFTRDGTLWVPGEEREEVTREVNRVVGEVVEVEYDEDDEDDEDEDEDEEEEEEEEEEEEDQEEWNDDWEVENEEESEDESDDESDNEQNE
;
A
#
# COMPACT_ATOMS: atom_id res chain seq x y z
N MET A 1 22.31 39.84 0.46
CA MET A 1 22.04 38.76 -0.50
C MET A 1 22.56 37.48 0.14
N GLU A 2 21.85 36.85 1.07
CA GLU A 2 20.59 36.08 0.92
C GLU A 2 20.76 34.90 -0.05
N HIS A 3 21.19 33.77 0.52
CA HIS A 3 21.39 32.48 -0.13
C HIS A 3 20.36 31.44 0.42
N PRO A 4 19.86 30.47 -0.37
CA PRO A 4 18.73 29.56 -0.05
C PRO A 4 19.09 28.39 0.90
N THR A 5 18.12 27.76 1.57
CA THR A 5 18.32 27.24 2.93
C THR A 5 18.26 25.74 3.23
N SER A 6 18.69 25.37 4.45
CA SER A 6 18.52 24.07 5.15
C SER A 6 17.06 23.66 5.43
N SER A 7 16.10 24.26 4.72
CA SER A 7 14.68 23.91 4.73
C SER A 7 14.36 22.46 4.32
N CYS A 8 15.36 21.79 3.76
CA CYS A 8 15.29 20.46 3.14
C CYS A 8 15.51 19.30 4.13
N LEU A 9 15.86 19.61 5.37
CA LEU A 9 16.21 18.58 6.33
C LEU A 9 14.98 17.78 6.73
N ASN A 10 15.16 16.47 6.86
CA ASN A 10 14.14 15.57 7.39
C ASN A 10 13.56 16.17 8.68
N LYS A 11 12.22 16.19 8.82
CA LYS A 11 11.53 16.71 10.01
C LYS A 11 12.06 16.08 11.30
N ASP A 12 12.49 14.83 11.29
CA ASP A 12 13.06 14.16 12.47
C ASP A 12 14.45 14.72 12.84
N ILE A 13 15.28 15.11 11.87
CA ILE A 13 16.50 15.91 12.14
C ILE A 13 16.12 17.21 12.83
N LEU A 14 15.10 17.91 12.33
CA LEU A 14 14.70 19.19 12.90
C LEU A 14 14.04 19.04 14.28
N LYS A 15 13.33 17.93 14.55
CA LYS A 15 12.87 17.59 15.91
C LYS A 15 14.06 17.39 16.86
N GLY A 16 15.10 16.68 16.42
CA GLY A 16 16.35 16.56 17.18
C GLY A 16 17.06 17.90 17.44
N TYR A 17 17.03 18.79 16.45
CA TYR A 17 17.54 20.16 16.59
C TYR A 17 16.74 20.95 17.65
N LEU A 18 15.41 20.90 17.59
CA LEU A 18 14.52 21.53 18.57
C LEU A 18 14.67 20.90 19.96
N PHE A 19 14.85 19.59 20.05
CA PHE A 19 15.15 18.89 21.30
C PHE A 19 16.43 19.44 21.95
N CYS A 20 17.49 19.64 21.15
CA CYS A 20 18.73 20.25 21.63
C CYS A 20 18.51 21.64 22.22
N LEU A 21 17.78 22.52 21.52
CA LEU A 21 17.47 23.86 22.01
C LEU A 21 16.63 23.81 23.30
N LYS A 22 15.64 22.92 23.35
CA LYS A 22 14.80 22.77 24.53
C LYS A 22 15.61 22.30 25.74
N ASN A 23 16.52 21.34 25.55
CA ASN A 23 17.43 20.86 26.59
C ASN A 23 18.42 21.93 27.06
N GLN A 24 18.67 22.96 26.25
CA GLN A 24 19.46 24.15 26.63
C GLN A 24 18.63 25.24 27.35
N GLY A 25 17.34 25.00 27.60
CA GLY A 25 16.46 25.91 28.32
C GLY A 25 15.76 26.97 27.45
N PHE A 26 15.79 26.84 26.13
CA PHE A 26 15.08 27.79 25.24
C PHE A 26 13.56 27.65 25.40
N SER A 27 12.85 28.79 25.34
CA SER A 27 11.39 28.79 25.22
C SER A 27 10.95 28.28 23.84
N ALA A 28 9.70 27.84 23.69
CA ALA A 28 9.20 27.39 22.38
C ALA A 28 9.29 28.48 21.31
N SER A 29 9.06 29.75 21.68
CA SER A 29 9.18 30.91 20.79
C SER A 29 10.63 31.17 20.37
N ASP A 30 11.58 31.07 21.31
CA ASP A 30 13.01 31.23 21.00
C ASP A 30 13.53 30.07 20.15
N ALA A 31 13.08 28.85 20.43
CA ALA A 31 13.42 27.66 19.66
C ALA A 31 12.88 27.74 18.23
N TYR A 32 11.62 28.17 18.07
CA TYR A 32 11.02 28.48 16.77
C TYR A 32 11.83 29.54 16.03
N SER A 33 12.17 30.66 16.68
CA SER A 33 12.93 31.75 16.07
C SER A 33 14.35 31.32 15.65
N ASN A 34 15.01 30.49 16.47
CA ASN A 34 16.31 29.93 16.17
C ASN A 34 16.25 28.97 14.99
N LEU A 35 15.30 28.03 15.01
CA LEU A 35 15.07 27.10 13.91
C LEU A 35 14.75 27.85 12.63
N PHE A 36 13.84 28.82 12.67
CA PHE A 36 13.48 29.66 11.53
C PHE A 36 14.69 30.44 11.02
N ARG A 37 15.56 30.96 11.88
CA ARG A 37 16.81 31.62 11.44
C ARG A 37 17.77 30.64 10.76
N PHE A 38 17.84 29.42 11.26
CA PHE A 38 18.67 28.35 10.70
C PHE A 38 18.14 27.89 9.33
N THR A 39 16.85 27.55 9.24
CA THR A 39 16.20 27.03 8.03
C THR A 39 15.73 28.11 7.06
N ARG A 40 15.69 29.39 7.48
CA ARG A 40 15.08 30.56 6.81
C ARG A 40 13.73 30.29 6.12
N THR A 41 13.03 29.26 6.56
CA THR A 41 11.66 28.91 6.16
C THR A 41 10.96 28.33 7.36
N GLU A 42 9.65 28.53 7.41
CA GLU A 42 8.81 27.89 8.40
C GLU A 42 8.61 26.40 8.05
N VAL A 43 9.45 25.52 8.63
CA VAL A 43 9.30 24.06 8.50
C VAL A 43 8.34 23.51 9.55
N PHE A 44 8.35 24.13 10.73
CA PHE A 44 7.39 23.95 11.81
C PHE A 44 6.76 25.31 12.10
N ASN A 45 5.44 25.36 12.19
CA ASN A 45 4.77 26.54 12.72
C ASN A 45 4.95 26.60 14.25
N LEU A 46 4.71 27.78 14.85
CA LEU A 46 4.91 27.98 16.29
C LEU A 46 4.12 26.98 17.15
N LYS A 47 2.88 26.65 16.76
CA LYS A 47 2.03 25.70 17.48
C LYS A 47 2.63 24.30 17.48
N GLU A 48 3.18 23.83 16.35
CA GLU A 48 3.88 22.54 16.28
C GLU A 48 5.12 22.52 17.19
N VAL A 49 5.87 23.63 17.28
CA VAL A 49 7.04 23.74 18.18
C VAL A 49 6.61 23.76 19.65
N GLU A 50 5.50 24.42 19.99
CA GLU A 50 4.92 24.42 21.34
C GLU A 50 4.42 23.02 21.75
N GLU A 51 3.72 22.32 20.86
CA GLU A 51 3.26 20.95 21.07
C GLU A 51 4.45 20.00 21.29
N LEU A 52 5.49 20.09 20.46
CA LEU A 52 6.72 19.31 20.64
C LEU A 52 7.42 19.66 21.95
N SER A 53 7.53 20.95 22.30
CA SER A 53 8.16 21.39 23.54
C SER A 53 7.44 20.86 24.78
N LYS A 54 6.10 20.90 24.79
CA LYS A 54 5.27 20.29 25.85
C LYS A 54 5.45 18.78 25.90
N SER A 55 5.59 18.14 24.75
CA SER A 55 5.87 16.70 24.66
C SER A 55 7.22 16.35 25.28
N ILE A 56 8.26 17.16 25.04
CA ILE A 56 9.59 17.01 25.65
C ILE A 56 9.53 17.19 27.17
N GLU A 57 8.87 18.25 27.66
CA GLU A 57 8.75 18.55 29.09
C GLU A 57 8.03 17.44 29.86
N LYS A 58 6.98 16.87 29.27
CA LYS A 58 6.22 15.76 29.85
C LYS A 58 6.93 14.41 29.67
N GLY A 59 8.09 14.39 29.01
CA GLY A 59 8.81 13.17 28.67
C GLY A 59 8.04 12.27 27.71
N PHE A 60 7.06 12.78 26.95
CA PHE A 60 6.36 12.02 25.90
C PHE A 60 7.16 11.96 24.60
N PHE A 61 8.02 12.94 24.35
CA PHE A 61 9.03 12.89 23.30
C PHE A 61 10.41 12.88 23.95
N ASP A 62 11.12 11.77 23.78
CA ASP A 62 12.56 11.74 23.82
C ASP A 62 13.09 11.36 22.43
N MET A 63 14.39 11.49 22.22
CA MET A 63 15.00 11.02 20.98
C MET A 63 14.93 9.48 20.82
N LYS A 64 14.29 8.77 21.77
CA LYS A 64 14.12 7.33 21.73
C LYS A 64 12.93 6.94 20.87
N ILE A 65 12.97 5.73 20.36
CA ILE A 65 11.87 5.10 19.64
C ILE A 65 11.10 4.29 20.69
N ARG A 66 10.13 4.92 21.36
CA ARG A 66 9.35 4.26 22.42
C ARG A 66 8.33 3.26 21.88
N ASP A 67 7.79 3.54 20.69
CA ASP A 67 6.66 2.78 20.14
C ASP A 67 7.07 1.79 19.03
N SER A 68 8.36 1.75 18.67
CA SER A 68 8.86 0.79 17.69
C SER A 68 10.27 0.28 17.96
N VAL A 69 10.48 -0.99 17.63
CA VAL A 69 11.76 -1.67 17.69
C VAL A 69 12.36 -1.67 16.29
N VAL A 70 13.58 -1.16 16.16
CA VAL A 70 14.31 -1.23 14.89
C VAL A 70 14.81 -2.66 14.71
N LEU A 71 14.27 -3.37 13.72
CA LEU A 71 14.69 -4.73 13.40
C LEU A 71 15.90 -4.73 12.47
N ALA A 72 15.96 -3.78 11.53
CA ALA A 72 17.06 -3.68 10.57
C ALA A 72 17.27 -2.24 10.09
N GLN A 73 18.52 -1.91 9.73
CA GLN A 73 18.88 -0.72 8.96
C GLN A 73 19.83 -1.12 7.84
N ASN A 74 19.70 -0.49 6.67
CA ASN A 74 20.49 -0.82 5.48
C ASN A 74 20.49 -2.33 5.15
N PHE A 75 19.36 -3.01 5.37
CA PHE A 75 19.19 -4.46 5.17
C PHE A 75 19.99 -5.35 6.12
N GLU A 76 20.54 -4.82 7.21
CA GLU A 76 21.22 -5.60 8.26
C GLU A 76 20.33 -5.68 9.51
N PHE A 77 19.98 -6.90 9.91
CA PHE A 77 19.15 -7.15 11.09
C PHE A 77 19.96 -7.07 12.38
N TYR A 78 19.35 -6.49 13.41
CA TYR A 78 19.88 -6.49 14.76
C TYR A 78 19.27 -7.65 15.53
N ASP A 79 20.08 -8.64 15.92
CA ASP A 79 19.62 -9.79 16.71
C ASP A 79 18.82 -9.34 17.93
N GLN A 80 19.30 -8.35 18.68
CA GLN A 80 18.58 -7.82 19.85
C GLN A 80 17.26 -7.14 19.49
N GLY A 81 17.16 -6.48 18.34
CA GLY A 81 15.90 -5.91 17.86
C GLY A 81 14.87 -7.00 17.55
N VAL A 82 15.34 -8.12 16.97
CA VAL A 82 14.51 -9.31 16.77
C VAL A 82 14.16 -9.95 18.11
N GLU A 83 15.09 -10.04 19.07
CA GLU A 83 14.80 -10.56 20.41
C GLU A 83 13.68 -9.74 21.10
N ASN A 84 13.77 -8.41 21.05
CA ASN A 84 12.79 -7.50 21.66
C ASN A 84 11.42 -7.59 20.98
N MET A 85 11.39 -7.73 19.65
CA MET A 85 10.15 -8.00 18.93
C MET A 85 9.53 -9.33 19.37
N VAL A 86 10.33 -10.40 19.45
CA VAL A 86 9.85 -11.71 19.90
C VAL A 86 9.30 -11.63 21.30
N ALA A 87 9.99 -10.96 22.22
CA ALA A 87 9.52 -10.76 23.58
C ALA A 87 8.21 -9.95 23.61
N GLY A 88 8.12 -8.85 22.86
CA GLY A 88 6.92 -8.04 22.71
C GLY A 88 5.74 -8.78 22.06
N LEU A 89 6.00 -9.77 21.20
CA LEU A 89 5.00 -10.68 20.65
C LEU A 89 4.66 -11.85 21.57
N SER A 90 5.51 -12.15 22.56
CA SER A 90 5.32 -13.30 23.45
C SER A 90 4.31 -13.00 24.56
N SER A 91 4.09 -11.72 24.87
CA SER A 91 2.89 -11.30 25.60
C SER A 91 1.60 -11.56 24.80
N MET A 92 1.68 -11.75 23.48
CA MET A 92 0.54 -12.00 22.56
C MET A 92 0.31 -13.50 22.24
N ARG A 93 0.44 -14.39 23.25
CA ARG A 93 0.38 -15.88 23.18
C ARG A 93 1.65 -16.58 22.65
N SER A 94 1.93 -17.76 23.19
CA SER A 94 3.18 -18.52 23.10
C SER A 94 3.54 -19.17 21.72
N GLY A 95 2.86 -18.85 20.62
CA GLY A 95 3.16 -19.39 19.28
C GLY A 95 3.44 -18.36 18.18
N LEU A 96 2.90 -17.14 18.32
CA LEU A 96 2.92 -16.12 17.27
C LEU A 96 4.31 -15.55 17.00
N GLY A 97 5.12 -15.32 18.04
CA GLY A 97 6.47 -14.75 17.87
C GLY A 97 7.38 -15.57 16.96
N HIS A 98 7.32 -16.92 17.06
CA HIS A 98 8.11 -17.80 16.19
C HIS A 98 7.64 -17.70 14.73
N PHE A 99 6.34 -17.83 14.50
CA PHE A 99 5.76 -17.73 13.17
C PHE A 99 6.07 -16.36 12.52
N VAL A 100 5.92 -15.27 13.27
CA VAL A 100 6.20 -13.92 12.78
C VAL A 100 7.68 -13.75 12.44
N VAL A 101 8.60 -14.20 13.30
CA VAL A 101 10.03 -14.19 12.96
C VAL A 101 10.30 -15.00 11.72
N GLN A 102 9.79 -16.23 11.61
CA GLN A 102 9.92 -17.05 10.41
C GLN A 102 9.40 -16.35 9.15
N GLN A 103 8.28 -15.62 9.25
CA GLN A 103 7.73 -14.84 8.13
C GLN A 103 8.63 -13.65 7.73
N ILE A 104 9.35 -13.03 8.68
CA ILE A 104 10.19 -11.86 8.41
C ILE A 104 11.62 -12.27 8.00
N SER A 105 12.19 -13.24 8.69
CA SER A 105 13.60 -13.62 8.61
C SER A 105 13.84 -14.84 7.72
N HIS A 106 12.79 -15.56 7.31
CA HIS A 106 12.88 -16.92 6.76
C HIS A 106 13.49 -17.92 7.76
N ASP A 107 13.05 -19.19 7.67
CA ASP A 107 13.19 -20.28 8.65
C ASP A 107 14.59 -20.60 9.20
N GLU A 108 15.65 -19.93 8.74
CA GLU A 108 17.04 -20.25 9.08
C GLU A 108 17.81 -19.15 9.83
N LEU A 109 17.34 -17.89 9.81
CA LEU A 109 18.09 -16.80 10.47
C LEU A 109 18.08 -16.94 11.99
N TYR A 110 16.94 -17.34 12.54
CA TYR A 110 16.74 -17.47 13.98
C TYR A 110 16.12 -18.82 14.29
N ASN A 111 16.92 -19.74 14.84
CA ASN A 111 16.43 -21.04 15.27
C ASN A 111 15.51 -20.92 16.50
N LEU A 112 14.76 -21.99 16.79
CA LEU A 112 13.84 -22.02 17.93
C LEU A 112 14.52 -21.73 19.27
N LYS A 113 15.81 -22.10 19.45
CA LYS A 113 16.57 -21.79 20.67
C LYS A 113 16.75 -20.29 20.86
N PHE A 114 17.05 -19.55 19.78
CA PHE A 114 17.11 -18.09 19.81
C PHE A 114 15.77 -17.50 20.22
N ILE A 115 14.67 -17.97 19.64
CA ILE A 115 13.32 -17.49 19.97
C ILE A 115 12.99 -17.73 21.44
N VAL A 116 13.23 -18.94 21.95
CA VAL A 116 13.00 -19.27 23.37
C VAL A 116 13.84 -18.39 24.29
N LYS A 117 15.12 -18.15 23.94
CA LYS A 117 16.00 -17.23 24.68
C LYS A 117 15.48 -15.80 24.65
N ALA A 118 15.10 -15.29 23.48
CA ALA A 118 14.55 -13.96 23.30
C ALA A 118 13.31 -13.71 24.17
N ARG A 119 12.44 -14.71 24.33
CA ARG A 119 11.26 -14.61 25.22
C ARG A 119 11.62 -14.32 26.67
N ARG A 120 12.71 -14.90 27.15
CA ARG A 120 13.16 -14.79 28.55
C ARG A 120 13.93 -13.50 28.81
N ASN A 121 14.51 -12.92 27.76
CA ASN A 121 15.41 -11.78 27.83
C ASN A 121 14.76 -10.51 27.26
N TYR A 122 13.66 -10.05 27.85
CA TYR A 122 13.20 -8.69 27.55
C TYR A 122 14.19 -7.69 28.14
N VAL A 123 15.07 -7.18 27.30
CA VAL A 123 15.93 -6.03 27.63
C VAL A 123 15.34 -4.84 26.91
N GLU A 124 14.76 -3.92 27.68
CA GLU A 124 14.27 -2.65 27.13
C GLU A 124 15.47 -1.87 26.57
N MET A 125 15.69 -1.98 25.25
CA MET A 125 16.71 -1.19 24.59
C MET A 125 16.11 0.16 24.23
N GLU A 126 16.78 1.19 24.72
CA GLU A 126 16.58 2.54 24.23
C GLU A 126 17.18 2.67 22.82
N PHE A 127 16.38 2.40 21.80
CA PHE A 127 16.74 2.75 20.43
C PHE A 127 16.56 4.25 20.26
N TYR A 128 17.54 4.93 19.68
CA TYR A 128 17.44 6.36 19.38
C TYR A 128 17.18 6.56 17.88
N GLN A 129 16.34 7.53 17.54
CA GLN A 129 16.14 7.93 16.16
C GLN A 129 17.43 8.57 15.65
N LYS A 130 18.15 7.87 14.75
CA LYS A 130 19.44 8.33 14.20
C LYS A 130 19.35 9.73 13.61
N GLU A 131 18.24 10.04 12.95
CA GLU A 131 17.97 11.38 12.41
C GLU A 131 17.79 12.44 13.52
N CYS A 132 17.12 12.13 14.64
CA CYS A 132 17.05 13.05 15.78
C CYS A 132 18.42 13.28 16.41
N LEU A 133 19.25 12.24 16.59
CA LEU A 133 20.62 12.39 17.09
C LEU A 133 21.45 13.30 16.18
N ARG A 134 21.35 13.10 14.86
CA ARG A 134 21.96 13.98 13.85
C ARG A 134 21.47 15.42 13.97
N GLY A 135 20.18 15.61 14.22
CA GLY A 135 19.57 16.91 14.51
C GLY A 135 20.19 17.62 15.71
N PHE A 136 20.39 16.87 16.80
CA PHE A 136 21.01 17.37 18.02
C PHE A 136 22.47 17.79 17.78
N ILE A 137 23.24 16.94 17.10
CA ILE A 137 24.63 17.24 16.69
C ILE A 137 24.68 18.48 15.80
N LEU A 138 23.78 18.58 14.82
CA LEU A 138 23.69 19.71 13.90
C LEU A 138 23.44 21.03 14.64
N CYS A 139 22.54 21.03 15.64
CA CYS A 139 22.28 22.21 16.47
C CYS A 139 23.55 22.69 17.19
N LEU A 140 24.27 21.78 17.86
CA LEU A 140 25.49 22.13 18.56
C LEU A 140 26.62 22.56 17.60
N LYS A 141 26.71 21.95 16.41
CA LYS A 141 27.67 22.37 15.38
C LYS A 141 27.42 23.81 14.94
N VAL A 142 26.15 24.17 14.69
CA VAL A 142 25.74 25.53 14.30
C VAL A 142 26.09 26.55 15.40
N GLN A 143 26.10 26.13 16.65
CA GLN A 143 26.53 26.92 17.81
C GLN A 143 28.07 26.99 17.97
N GLY A 144 28.84 26.37 17.06
CA GLY A 144 30.30 26.43 17.06
C GLY A 144 30.98 25.50 18.05
N LYS A 145 30.29 24.45 18.51
CA LYS A 145 30.87 23.43 19.41
C LYS A 145 31.89 22.54 18.69
N SER A 146 32.88 22.07 19.44
CA SER A 146 33.85 21.06 19.00
C SER A 146 33.23 19.66 18.95
N VAL A 147 33.89 18.72 18.27
CA VAL A 147 33.40 17.34 18.11
C VAL A 147 33.32 16.66 19.48
N GLU A 148 34.32 16.87 20.31
CA GLU A 148 34.43 16.33 21.66
C GLU A 148 33.35 16.90 22.58
N GLU A 149 33.12 18.22 22.55
CA GLU A 149 32.01 18.83 23.30
C GLU A 149 30.65 18.28 22.88
N VAL A 150 30.45 18.01 21.59
CA VAL A 150 29.20 17.45 21.09
C VAL A 150 29.02 16.00 21.49
N TYR A 151 30.08 15.20 21.39
CA TYR A 151 30.06 13.81 21.83
C TYR A 151 29.70 13.71 23.31
N GLU A 152 30.34 14.49 24.18
CA GLU A 152 30.05 14.49 25.62
C GLU A 152 28.62 14.97 25.93
N LYS A 153 28.15 16.03 25.27
CA LYS A 153 26.77 16.51 25.44
C LYS A 153 25.73 15.51 24.93
N LEU A 154 26.01 14.82 23.84
CA LEU A 154 25.13 13.79 23.31
C LEU A 154 25.04 12.65 24.31
N LYS A 155 26.19 12.19 24.81
CA LYS A 155 26.30 11.13 25.83
C LYS A 155 25.57 11.46 27.12
N GLU A 156 25.66 12.71 27.59
CA GLU A 156 24.93 13.22 28.74
C GLU A 156 23.41 13.11 28.53
N VAL A 157 22.92 13.62 27.39
CA VAL A 157 21.48 13.62 27.07
C VAL A 157 20.92 12.23 26.82
N THR A 158 21.73 11.30 26.31
CA THR A 158 21.32 9.93 26.01
C THR A 158 21.66 8.92 27.10
N ASN A 159 22.09 9.40 28.28
CA ASN A 159 22.51 8.57 29.42
C ASN A 159 23.52 7.47 29.05
N GLY A 160 24.46 7.76 28.15
CA GLY A 160 25.44 6.79 27.66
C GLY A 160 25.81 7.02 26.19
N GLU A 161 26.77 6.24 25.70
CA GLU A 161 27.23 6.32 24.31
C GLU A 161 26.21 5.66 23.37
N LYS A 162 25.55 6.47 22.54
CA LYS A 162 24.59 5.99 21.50
C LYS A 162 25.06 6.23 20.08
N MET A 163 26.07 7.07 19.91
CA MET A 163 26.77 7.31 18.66
C MET A 163 28.25 7.44 19.01
N SER A 164 29.09 6.69 18.33
CA SER A 164 30.53 6.70 18.60
C SER A 164 31.16 8.04 18.25
N LEU A 165 32.30 8.37 18.85
CA LEU A 165 33.04 9.58 18.51
C LEU A 165 33.37 9.64 17.00
N ASP A 166 33.72 8.50 16.40
CA ASP A 166 34.00 8.39 14.97
C ASP A 166 32.76 8.68 14.11
N GLU A 167 31.58 8.19 14.49
CA GLU A 167 30.32 8.53 13.80
C GLU A 167 29.95 10.01 13.94
N VAL A 168 30.19 10.61 15.11
CA VAL A 168 29.98 12.06 15.33
C VAL A 168 30.96 12.86 14.45
N GLN A 169 32.23 12.46 14.40
CA GLN A 169 33.27 13.06 13.57
C GLN A 169 32.91 12.95 12.08
N GLU A 170 32.51 11.76 11.61
CA GLU A 170 32.08 11.54 10.23
C GLU A 170 30.90 12.47 9.89
N PHE A 171 29.91 12.56 10.77
CA PHE A 171 28.77 13.45 10.58
C PHE A 171 29.17 14.93 10.58
N TYR A 172 30.12 15.34 11.42
CA TYR A 172 30.72 16.68 11.42
C TYR A 172 31.39 17.03 10.08
N GLU A 173 32.12 16.07 9.51
CA GLU A 173 32.75 16.22 8.20
C GLU A 173 31.70 16.37 7.11
N ARG A 174 30.63 15.57 7.14
CA ARG A 174 29.48 15.70 6.22
C ARG A 174 28.81 17.07 6.30
N ILE A 175 28.62 17.60 7.52
CA ILE A 175 28.12 18.97 7.72
C ILE A 175 29.09 20.00 7.11
N SER A 176 30.40 19.81 7.32
CA SER A 176 31.44 20.73 6.81
C SER A 176 31.59 20.67 5.29
N ARG A 177 31.34 19.50 4.68
CA ARG A 177 31.14 19.30 3.24
C ARG A 177 29.81 19.88 2.73
N GLY A 178 29.00 20.46 3.61
CA GLY A 178 27.76 21.15 3.30
C GLY A 178 26.63 20.25 2.81
N GLU A 179 26.63 18.98 3.21
CA GLU A 179 25.48 18.09 2.98
C GLU A 179 24.25 18.53 3.79
N TYR A 180 24.47 19.24 4.90
CA TYR A 180 23.42 19.67 5.85
C TYR A 180 23.33 21.18 6.02
N ILE A 181 24.39 21.91 5.66
CA ILE A 181 24.49 23.36 5.71
C ILE A 181 24.90 23.83 4.32
N GLU A 182 24.20 24.82 3.77
CA GLU A 182 24.50 25.34 2.43
C GLU A 182 25.98 25.78 2.32
N GLN A 183 26.73 25.20 1.37
CA GLN A 183 28.06 25.68 1.05
C GLN A 183 27.98 27.03 0.33
N GLN A 184 28.96 27.90 0.58
CA GLN A 184 29.19 29.07 -0.25
C GLN A 184 29.70 28.63 -1.64
N HIS A 185 28.78 28.32 -2.55
CA HIS A 185 29.12 28.11 -3.95
C HIS A 185 29.22 29.44 -4.71
N ASP A 186 29.96 29.45 -5.82
CA ASP A 186 30.00 30.59 -6.73
C ASP A 186 28.56 30.97 -7.13
N LYS A 187 28.21 32.25 -6.96
CA LYS A 187 26.91 32.82 -7.34
C LYS A 187 26.50 32.44 -8.77
N ARG A 188 27.46 32.25 -9.68
CA ARG A 188 27.22 31.82 -11.06
C ARG A 188 26.59 30.44 -11.17
N LEU A 189 26.99 29.50 -10.31
CA LEU A 189 26.52 28.11 -10.31
C LEU A 189 25.08 28.02 -9.76
N TRP A 190 24.80 28.77 -8.69
CA TRP A 190 23.44 28.93 -8.18
C TRP A 190 22.53 29.65 -9.18
N ASN A 191 23.02 30.66 -9.89
CA ASN A 191 22.25 31.32 -10.95
C ASN A 191 21.92 30.35 -12.11
N ALA A 192 22.82 29.41 -12.43
CA ALA A 192 22.58 28.40 -13.46
C ALA A 192 21.58 27.32 -13.02
N ILE A 193 21.63 26.85 -11.77
CA ILE A 193 20.65 25.88 -11.24
C ILE A 193 19.27 26.52 -11.04
N ARG A 194 19.22 27.81 -10.70
CA ARG A 194 17.99 28.59 -10.57
C ARG A 194 17.34 28.95 -11.91
N LEU A 195 17.94 28.58 -13.05
CA LEU A 195 17.27 28.66 -14.34
C LEU A 195 16.06 27.71 -14.29
N PRO A 196 14.82 28.22 -14.42
CA PRO A 196 13.61 27.41 -14.33
C PRO A 196 13.70 26.16 -15.22
N GLU A 197 14.28 26.29 -16.41
CA GLU A 197 14.42 25.20 -17.38
C GLU A 197 15.27 24.02 -16.86
N VAL A 198 16.27 24.29 -16.01
CA VAL A 198 17.13 23.25 -15.43
C VAL A 198 16.38 22.52 -14.31
N MET A 199 15.75 23.24 -13.40
CA MET A 199 14.95 22.63 -12.31
C MET A 199 13.79 21.81 -12.87
N GLU A 200 13.16 22.30 -13.93
CA GLU A 200 12.11 21.60 -14.66
C GLU A 200 12.60 20.28 -15.25
N LYS A 201 13.76 20.29 -15.93
CA LYS A 201 14.37 19.05 -16.45
C LYS A 201 14.70 18.08 -15.32
N ILE A 202 15.29 18.55 -14.21
CA ILE A 202 15.58 17.69 -13.06
C ILE A 202 14.30 17.01 -12.58
N VAL A 203 13.22 17.76 -12.39
CA VAL A 203 11.94 17.18 -11.96
C VAL A 203 11.35 16.26 -13.01
N ASP A 204 11.48 16.56 -14.30
CA ASP A 204 10.94 15.71 -15.37
C ASP A 204 11.63 14.34 -15.43
N PHE A 205 12.92 14.26 -15.11
CA PHE A 205 13.72 13.02 -15.12
C PHE A 205 13.85 12.33 -13.75
N ALA A 206 13.52 13.02 -12.65
CA ALA A 206 13.58 12.46 -11.31
C ALA A 206 12.55 11.33 -11.13
N ASP A 207 12.98 10.25 -10.48
CA ASP A 207 12.06 9.20 -10.03
C ASP A 207 11.15 9.71 -8.90
N ILE A 208 10.20 8.88 -8.47
CA ILE A 208 9.16 9.30 -7.52
C ILE A 208 9.75 9.72 -6.17
N GLU A 209 10.77 9.01 -5.71
CA GLU A 209 11.45 9.29 -4.47
C GLU A 209 12.29 10.55 -4.57
N THR A 210 13.06 10.71 -5.63
CA THR A 210 13.82 11.93 -5.92
C THR A 210 12.88 13.13 -6.01
N LYS A 211 11.71 13.01 -6.66
CA LYS A 211 10.71 14.09 -6.69
C LYS A 211 10.14 14.40 -5.31
N ARG A 212 9.96 13.39 -4.44
CA ARG A 212 9.55 13.57 -3.04
C ARG A 212 10.59 14.40 -2.30
N MET A 213 11.84 13.95 -2.31
CA MET A 213 12.97 14.65 -1.67
C MET A 213 13.13 16.07 -2.24
N LEU A 214 13.12 16.23 -3.56
CA LEU A 214 13.18 17.54 -4.20
C LEU A 214 12.01 18.45 -3.76
N SER A 215 10.80 17.90 -3.63
CA SER A 215 9.64 18.70 -3.19
C SER A 215 9.75 19.21 -1.74
N GLU A 216 10.62 18.59 -0.94
CA GLU A 216 10.95 19.03 0.41
C GLU A 216 12.11 20.04 0.41
N THR A 217 12.91 20.07 -0.67
CA THR A 217 14.12 20.90 -0.71
C THR A 217 13.88 22.38 -1.00
N SER A 218 12.99 22.73 -1.93
CA SER A 218 12.72 24.13 -2.24
C SER A 218 11.27 24.35 -2.62
N ARG A 219 10.78 25.57 -2.37
CA ARG A 219 9.42 25.98 -2.78
C ARG A 219 9.20 25.77 -4.29
N GLU A 220 10.25 25.98 -5.09
CA GLU A 220 10.16 25.85 -6.54
C GLU A 220 10.14 24.39 -6.98
N PHE A 221 10.99 23.53 -6.40
CA PHE A 221 10.89 22.09 -6.63
C PHE A 221 9.58 21.51 -6.11
N ASN A 222 9.06 22.00 -4.98
CA ASN A 222 7.75 21.61 -4.48
C ASN A 222 6.64 21.96 -5.47
N ARG A 223 6.66 23.20 -5.98
CA ARG A 223 5.74 23.68 -7.03
C ARG A 223 5.84 22.78 -8.26
N LEU A 224 7.05 22.56 -8.78
CA LEU A 224 7.31 21.75 -9.96
C LEU A 224 6.90 20.30 -9.77
N SER A 225 7.27 19.65 -8.66
CA SER A 225 6.87 18.27 -8.34
C SER A 225 5.36 18.10 -8.16
N LYS A 226 4.61 19.18 -7.90
CA LYS A 226 3.13 19.17 -7.85
C LYS A 226 2.50 19.47 -9.21
N SER A 227 3.08 20.37 -10.00
CA SER A 227 2.51 20.82 -11.27
C SER A 227 2.94 19.98 -12.47
N ARG A 228 4.13 19.39 -12.45
CA ARG A 228 4.67 18.61 -13.59
C ARG A 228 4.04 17.22 -13.67
N PRO A 229 3.92 16.64 -14.87
CA PRO A 229 3.50 15.25 -15.03
C PRO A 229 4.42 14.29 -14.27
N LEU A 230 3.80 13.29 -13.62
CA LEU A 230 4.50 12.14 -13.06
C LEU A 230 4.08 10.92 -13.87
N HIS A 231 5.05 10.22 -14.44
CA HIS A 231 4.82 8.98 -15.16
C HIS A 231 5.39 7.81 -14.38
N ILE A 232 4.56 6.83 -14.07
CA ILE A 232 4.99 5.55 -13.50
C ILE A 232 4.73 4.47 -14.54
N ASN A 233 5.76 3.69 -14.89
CA ASN A 233 5.58 2.61 -15.84
C ASN A 233 4.81 1.45 -15.20
N ASN A 234 5.21 1.03 -14.00
CA ASN A 234 4.61 -0.09 -13.27
C ASN A 234 4.39 0.31 -11.81
N LEU A 235 3.14 0.33 -11.36
CA LEU A 235 2.78 0.48 -9.95
C LEU A 235 2.18 -0.84 -9.47
N HIS A 236 2.81 -1.46 -8.48
CA HIS A 236 2.31 -2.67 -7.84
C HIS A 236 1.80 -2.32 -6.44
N ILE A 237 0.55 -2.70 -6.18
CA ILE A 237 -0.11 -2.61 -4.89
C ILE A 237 -0.55 -4.02 -4.54
N THR A 238 0.10 -4.60 -3.55
CA THR A 238 -0.18 -5.95 -3.05
C THR A 238 -0.82 -5.85 -1.69
N TYR A 239 -1.96 -6.48 -1.51
CA TYR A 239 -2.64 -6.66 -0.23
C TYR A 239 -2.80 -8.16 0.02
N HIS A 240 -2.18 -8.68 1.07
CA HIS A 240 -2.16 -10.11 1.38
C HIS A 240 -2.04 -10.35 2.88
N TRP A 241 -3.10 -10.81 3.54
CA TRP A 241 -3.06 -11.21 4.96
C TRP A 241 -2.39 -10.16 5.87
N GLY A 242 -2.87 -8.91 5.84
CA GLY A 242 -2.27 -7.81 6.60
C GLY A 242 -0.98 -7.22 5.98
N LEU A 243 -0.37 -7.90 5.01
CA LEU A 243 0.71 -7.31 4.21
C LEU A 243 0.15 -6.34 3.18
N LEU A 244 0.54 -5.07 3.27
CA LEU A 244 0.40 -4.06 2.23
C LEU A 244 1.77 -3.68 1.67
N ARG A 245 1.95 -3.85 0.37
CA ARG A 245 3.20 -3.58 -0.35
C ARG A 245 2.97 -2.66 -1.53
N VAL A 246 3.83 -1.65 -1.69
CA VAL A 246 3.79 -0.68 -2.78
C VAL A 246 5.13 -0.63 -3.47
N LYS A 247 5.17 -0.94 -4.77
CA LYS A 247 6.36 -0.81 -5.62
C LYS A 247 6.07 0.07 -6.83
N ALA A 248 7.00 0.95 -7.19
CA ALA A 248 6.96 1.69 -8.44
C ALA A 248 8.23 1.43 -9.24
N ASP A 249 8.09 1.07 -10.51
CA ASP A 249 9.21 0.88 -11.45
C ASP A 249 10.35 0.00 -10.89
N SER A 250 9.97 -1.10 -10.23
CA SER A 250 10.84 -2.05 -9.52
C SER A 250 11.45 -1.57 -8.20
N GLN A 251 11.34 -0.28 -7.86
CA GLN A 251 11.73 0.24 -6.55
C GLN A 251 10.63 -0.06 -5.52
N LEU A 252 11.03 -0.64 -4.39
CA LEU A 252 10.13 -0.80 -3.25
C LEU A 252 9.99 0.55 -2.55
N LEU A 253 8.78 1.11 -2.58
CA LEU A 253 8.52 2.39 -1.92
C LEU A 253 8.18 2.19 -0.44
N LYS A 254 7.37 1.18 -0.14
CA LYS A 254 7.01 0.80 1.22
C LYS A 254 6.46 -0.62 1.25
N ALA A 255 6.75 -1.34 2.32
CA ALA A 255 5.98 -2.53 2.70
C ALA A 255 5.56 -2.38 4.16
N THR A 256 4.42 -2.94 4.53
CA THR A 256 4.06 -3.10 5.92
C THR A 256 3.24 -4.34 6.09
N HIS A 257 3.54 -5.10 7.14
CA HIS A 257 2.80 -6.28 7.54
C HIS A 257 2.07 -5.97 8.84
N GLU A 258 0.75 -5.95 8.80
CA GLU A 258 -0.11 -5.87 9.98
C GLU A 258 -0.38 -7.28 10.49
N ILE A 259 -0.05 -7.51 11.76
CA ILE A 259 -0.24 -8.77 12.48
C ILE A 259 -1.38 -8.50 13.46
N GLU A 260 -2.56 -8.94 13.08
CA GLU A 260 -3.76 -8.82 13.90
C GLU A 260 -3.97 -10.09 14.74
N GLU A 261 -4.22 -9.92 16.04
CA GLU A 261 -4.68 -11.01 16.89
C GLU A 261 -6.18 -11.28 16.65
N ARG A 262 -6.63 -12.53 16.82
CA ARG A 262 -8.05 -12.94 16.63
C ARG A 262 -9.05 -12.11 17.45
N ASP A 263 -8.60 -11.53 18.56
CA ASP A 263 -9.45 -10.76 19.47
C ASP A 263 -9.47 -9.25 19.12
N TRP A 264 -8.83 -8.84 18.00
CA TRP A 264 -8.83 -7.47 17.42
C TRP A 264 -8.30 -6.36 18.33
N ARG A 265 -7.84 -6.67 19.54
CA ARG A 265 -7.38 -5.69 20.54
C ARG A 265 -5.92 -5.28 20.35
N SER A 266 -5.11 -6.12 19.70
CA SER A 266 -3.68 -5.87 19.49
C SER A 266 -3.33 -6.05 18.02
N VAL A 267 -2.76 -4.98 17.43
CA VAL A 267 -2.22 -5.01 16.07
C VAL A 267 -0.74 -4.69 16.17
N ALA A 268 0.10 -5.69 15.98
CA ALA A 268 1.52 -5.45 15.76
C ALA A 268 1.75 -5.12 14.29
N ARG A 269 2.74 -4.29 13.97
CA ARG A 269 3.08 -3.94 12.59
C ARG A 269 4.56 -4.03 12.34
N ILE A 270 4.95 -4.50 11.17
CA ILE A 270 6.31 -4.43 10.67
C ILE A 270 6.32 -3.51 9.47
N HIS A 271 6.97 -2.37 9.57
CA HIS A 271 7.14 -1.41 8.49
C HIS A 271 8.50 -1.60 7.83
N GLN A 272 8.54 -1.63 6.51
CA GLN A 272 9.77 -1.56 5.74
C GLN A 272 9.75 -0.32 4.83
N ASN A 273 10.80 0.49 4.94
CA ASN A 273 11.00 1.68 4.14
C ASN A 273 12.50 1.83 3.83
N ASN A 274 12.89 1.79 2.56
CA ASN A 274 14.28 2.04 2.13
C ASN A 274 15.38 1.26 2.88
N GLY A 275 15.13 -0.01 3.19
CA GLY A 275 16.09 -0.87 3.89
C GLY A 275 16.06 -0.75 5.42
N GLU A 276 15.26 0.15 5.98
CA GLU A 276 14.88 0.13 7.39
C GLU A 276 13.68 -0.80 7.60
N VAL A 277 13.74 -1.59 8.67
CA VAL A 277 12.64 -2.44 9.12
C VAL A 277 12.33 -2.08 10.57
N LEU A 278 11.10 -1.64 10.83
CA LEU A 278 10.61 -1.21 12.14
C LEU A 278 9.47 -2.11 12.58
N PHE A 279 9.42 -2.49 13.84
CA PHE A 279 8.32 -3.24 14.46
C PHE A 279 7.60 -2.35 15.46
N SER A 280 6.27 -2.27 15.46
CA SER A 280 5.50 -1.52 16.46
C SER A 280 4.39 -2.40 17.04
N SER A 281 4.26 -2.47 18.37
CA SER A 281 3.36 -3.42 19.07
C SER A 281 2.12 -2.81 19.72
N TYR A 282 1.88 -1.50 19.60
CA TYR A 282 0.78 -0.82 20.31
C TYR A 282 -0.51 -0.68 19.50
N LEU A 283 -1.61 -0.26 20.15
CA LEU A 283 -2.90 0.20 19.59
C LEU A 283 -2.67 1.36 18.60
N CYS A 284 -2.08 1.04 17.46
CA CYS A 284 -1.45 2.02 16.63
C CYS A 284 -2.54 2.71 15.81
N LYS A 285 -2.51 4.06 15.81
CA LYS A 285 -3.36 4.91 14.96
C LYS A 285 -3.35 4.38 13.51
N LYS A 286 -4.45 4.61 12.78
CA LYS A 286 -4.62 4.17 11.38
C LYS A 286 -3.32 4.31 10.58
N SER A 287 -2.93 3.24 9.91
CA SER A 287 -1.66 3.07 9.19
C SER A 287 -1.24 4.24 8.28
N ASP A 288 0.00 4.72 8.44
CA ASP A 288 0.70 5.69 7.57
C ASP A 288 0.88 5.21 6.12
N ILE A 289 0.62 3.94 5.81
CA ILE A 289 0.70 3.45 4.44
C ILE A 289 -0.43 4.04 3.61
N ASN A 290 -1.61 4.23 4.24
CA ASN A 290 -2.65 5.01 3.60
C ASN A 290 -2.05 6.36 3.22
N GLU A 291 -1.29 7.03 4.08
CA GLU A 291 -0.68 8.31 3.70
C GLU A 291 0.30 8.23 2.52
N ILE A 292 1.15 7.21 2.41
CA ILE A 292 2.08 7.10 1.27
C ILE A 292 1.37 6.68 -0.01
N VAL A 293 0.51 5.66 0.05
CA VAL A 293 -0.34 5.27 -1.08
C VAL A 293 -1.18 6.47 -1.51
N GLN A 294 -1.86 7.11 -0.57
CA GLN A 294 -2.61 8.33 -0.81
C GLN A 294 -1.69 9.41 -1.38
N TRP A 295 -0.48 9.65 -0.87
CA TRP A 295 0.42 10.69 -1.38
C TRP A 295 0.78 10.45 -2.84
N ILE A 296 1.12 9.22 -3.22
CA ILE A 296 1.40 8.84 -4.61
C ILE A 296 0.13 9.12 -5.43
N LEU A 297 -0.99 8.60 -4.97
CA LEU A 297 -2.26 8.61 -5.69
C LEU A 297 -2.97 9.97 -5.72
N HIS A 298 -2.63 10.91 -4.83
CA HIS A 298 -3.20 12.27 -4.79
C HIS A 298 -2.49 13.25 -5.74
N ARG A 299 -1.40 12.82 -6.40
CA ARG A 299 -0.68 13.66 -7.36
C ARG A 299 -1.58 13.97 -8.57
N PRO A 300 -1.92 15.25 -8.84
CA PRO A 300 -2.94 15.63 -9.83
C PRO A 300 -2.56 15.27 -11.27
N ASN A 301 -1.25 15.16 -11.54
CA ASN A 301 -0.70 14.88 -12.86
C ASN A 301 0.00 13.52 -12.94
N LEU A 302 -0.36 12.60 -12.04
CA LEU A 302 0.09 11.21 -12.12
C LEU A 302 -0.59 10.47 -13.28
N THR A 303 0.22 9.79 -14.07
CA THR A 303 -0.20 8.81 -15.08
C THR A 303 0.52 7.51 -14.83
N ILE A 304 -0.25 6.41 -14.82
CA ILE A 304 0.28 5.08 -14.58
C ILE A 304 0.06 4.27 -15.85
N LYS A 305 1.14 3.70 -16.41
CA LYS A 305 1.04 2.86 -17.59
C LYS A 305 0.45 1.50 -17.23
N ASN A 306 1.02 0.81 -16.24
CA ASN A 306 0.56 -0.48 -15.75
C ASN A 306 0.32 -0.41 -14.24
N LEU A 307 -0.91 -0.68 -13.81
CA LEU A 307 -1.28 -0.78 -12.40
C LEU A 307 -1.61 -2.24 -12.08
N TYR A 308 -0.87 -2.82 -11.14
CA TYR A 308 -1.06 -4.15 -10.62
C TYR A 308 -1.66 -4.03 -9.22
N ILE A 309 -2.88 -4.54 -9.04
CA ILE A 309 -3.56 -4.57 -7.75
C ILE A 309 -3.85 -6.02 -7.41
N LYS A 310 -3.07 -6.57 -6.49
CA LYS A 310 -3.27 -7.93 -6.01
C LYS A 310 -3.94 -7.86 -4.65
N VAL A 311 -5.16 -8.34 -4.54
CA VAL A 311 -5.91 -8.46 -3.29
C VAL A 311 -6.06 -9.94 -2.99
N GLN A 312 -5.53 -10.38 -1.85
CA GLN A 312 -5.75 -11.71 -1.32
C GLN A 312 -6.33 -11.55 0.08
N THR A 313 -7.65 -11.51 0.13
CA THR A 313 -8.40 -11.57 1.39
C THR A 313 -8.24 -12.93 2.03
N ASN A 314 -8.17 -12.94 3.35
CA ASN A 314 -8.32 -14.19 4.08
C ASN A 314 -9.79 -14.63 3.98
N ILE A 315 -10.05 -15.92 3.79
CA ILE A 315 -11.42 -16.49 3.81
C ILE A 315 -12.11 -16.17 5.15
N LEU A 316 -11.31 -15.95 6.20
CA LEU A 316 -11.77 -15.64 7.55
C LEU A 316 -12.23 -14.19 7.76
N VAL A 317 -11.84 -13.26 6.89
CA VAL A 317 -12.30 -11.86 6.96
C VAL A 317 -13.49 -11.74 6.02
N GLY A 318 -14.67 -11.48 6.57
CA GLY A 318 -15.92 -11.50 5.81
C GLY A 318 -15.85 -10.64 4.54
N PRO A 319 -16.51 -11.06 3.44
CA PRO A 319 -16.56 -10.31 2.20
C PRO A 319 -17.19 -8.92 2.46
N GLY A 320 -16.34 -7.89 2.58
CA GLY A 320 -16.77 -6.53 2.92
C GLY A 320 -15.73 -5.74 3.72
N GLN A 321 -14.82 -6.42 4.43
CA GLN A 321 -13.82 -5.79 5.29
C GLN A 321 -12.45 -5.56 4.63
N THR A 322 -12.33 -5.63 3.30
CA THR A 322 -11.11 -5.09 2.68
C THR A 322 -11.13 -3.58 2.83
N ASP A 323 -10.42 -3.08 3.83
CA ASP A 323 -10.21 -1.66 4.16
C ASP A 323 -9.56 -0.83 3.05
N PHE A 324 -9.44 -1.39 1.85
CA PHE A 324 -8.93 -0.71 0.66
C PHE A 324 -9.96 0.24 0.04
N CYS A 325 -10.47 1.17 0.86
CA CYS A 325 -11.29 2.28 0.43
C CYS A 325 -10.39 3.43 -0.06
N TYR A 326 -10.10 3.45 -1.36
CA TYR A 326 -9.42 4.59 -1.97
C TYR A 326 -10.32 5.84 -1.94
N LYS A 327 -9.93 6.84 -1.14
CA LYS A 327 -10.64 8.13 -1.01
C LYS A 327 -10.07 9.26 -1.87
N GLY A 328 -9.05 8.98 -2.70
CA GLY A 328 -8.35 9.99 -3.47
C GLY A 328 -8.97 10.33 -4.83
N LYS A 329 -8.25 11.13 -5.62
CA LYS A 329 -8.64 11.53 -6.98
C LYS A 329 -8.51 10.37 -7.97
N LYS A 330 -9.53 10.18 -8.81
CA LYS A 330 -9.49 9.13 -9.85
C LYS A 330 -8.20 9.16 -10.70
N LEU A 331 -7.55 8.00 -10.78
CA LEU A 331 -6.24 7.75 -11.35
C LEU A 331 -6.26 7.65 -12.87
N LYS A 332 -5.27 8.25 -13.53
CA LYS A 332 -5.07 8.13 -14.98
C LYS A 332 -4.25 6.86 -15.29
N VAL A 333 -4.94 5.72 -15.36
CA VAL A 333 -4.33 4.41 -15.58
C VAL A 333 -4.59 3.93 -17.00
N ARG A 334 -3.55 3.44 -17.68
CA ARG A 334 -3.67 2.92 -19.05
C ARG A 334 -3.98 1.42 -19.08
N ASN A 335 -3.30 0.61 -18.28
CA ASN A 335 -3.49 -0.84 -18.20
C ASN A 335 -3.70 -1.24 -16.74
N LEU A 336 -4.77 -1.99 -16.45
CA LEU A 336 -5.08 -2.49 -15.12
C LEU A 336 -4.92 -4.01 -15.09
N TYR A 337 -4.25 -4.49 -14.06
CA TYR A 337 -4.04 -5.89 -13.71
C TYR A 337 -4.58 -6.08 -12.30
N THR A 338 -5.66 -6.83 -12.13
CA THR A 338 -6.32 -6.95 -10.82
C THR A 338 -6.92 -8.31 -10.58
N ASN A 339 -6.85 -8.82 -9.35
CA ASN A 339 -7.76 -9.85 -8.83
C ASN A 339 -8.66 -9.28 -7.71
N GLY A 340 -8.59 -7.96 -7.47
CA GLY A 340 -9.55 -7.28 -6.62
C GLY A 340 -10.92 -7.18 -7.29
N GLY A 341 -11.94 -6.97 -6.46
CA GLY A 341 -13.32 -6.79 -6.89
C GLY A 341 -13.61 -5.44 -7.56
N SER A 342 -14.90 -5.13 -7.66
CA SER A 342 -15.41 -3.97 -8.42
C SER A 342 -14.91 -2.60 -7.93
N THR A 343 -14.56 -2.52 -6.64
CA THR A 343 -14.10 -1.31 -5.96
C THR A 343 -12.86 -0.70 -6.64
N VAL A 344 -11.96 -1.54 -7.16
CA VAL A 344 -10.72 -1.13 -7.83
C VAL A 344 -11.01 -0.27 -9.07
N TYR A 345 -12.08 -0.56 -9.82
CA TYR A 345 -12.43 0.19 -11.02
C TYR A 345 -12.89 1.63 -10.70
N TYR A 346 -13.42 1.87 -9.50
CA TYR A 346 -13.82 3.22 -9.10
C TYR A 346 -12.64 4.16 -8.87
N TRP A 347 -11.44 3.60 -8.67
CA TRP A 347 -10.22 4.40 -8.55
C TRP A 347 -9.79 4.97 -9.89
N MET A 348 -10.29 4.45 -11.01
CA MET A 348 -9.83 4.82 -12.35
C MET A 348 -10.59 6.03 -12.89
N LYS A 349 -9.88 6.97 -13.52
CA LYS A 349 -10.48 8.09 -14.25
C LYS A 349 -11.11 7.57 -15.55
N PRO A 350 -12.42 7.81 -15.79
CA PRO A 350 -13.07 7.35 -17.00
C PRO A 350 -12.34 7.82 -18.27
N GLY A 351 -12.18 6.90 -19.22
CA GLY A 351 -11.60 7.19 -20.53
C GLY A 351 -10.08 7.07 -20.66
N TYR A 352 -9.35 6.76 -19.58
CA TYR A 352 -7.91 6.50 -19.63
C TYR A 352 -7.56 5.03 -19.85
N LEU A 353 -8.38 4.15 -19.29
CA LEU A 353 -8.18 2.70 -19.32
C LEU A 353 -8.27 2.17 -20.76
N ARG A 354 -7.25 1.42 -21.17
CA ARG A 354 -7.13 0.80 -22.50
C ARG A 354 -7.12 -0.73 -22.43
N LYS A 355 -6.51 -1.30 -21.40
CA LYS A 355 -6.40 -2.75 -21.20
C LYS A 355 -6.80 -3.12 -19.78
N ILE A 356 -7.53 -4.23 -19.66
CA ILE A 356 -7.94 -4.80 -18.38
C ILE A 356 -7.54 -6.27 -18.38
N VAL A 357 -6.82 -6.67 -17.34
CA VAL A 357 -6.48 -8.06 -17.04
C VAL A 357 -7.06 -8.38 -15.67
N GLN A 358 -8.13 -9.18 -15.64
CA GLN A 358 -8.78 -9.61 -14.40
C GLN A 358 -8.42 -11.08 -14.14
N LEU A 359 -7.77 -11.32 -13.01
CA LEU A 359 -7.16 -12.62 -12.69
C LEU A 359 -7.94 -13.43 -11.65
N ASP A 360 -8.94 -12.80 -11.01
CA ASP A 360 -9.85 -13.48 -10.11
C ASP A 360 -10.86 -14.31 -10.90
N LYS A 361 -11.28 -15.47 -10.37
CA LYS A 361 -12.36 -16.28 -10.95
C LYS A 361 -13.73 -15.90 -10.38
N GLU A 362 -13.78 -15.25 -9.22
CA GLU A 362 -15.04 -14.88 -8.57
C GLU A 362 -15.68 -13.65 -9.25
N GLU A 363 -17.00 -13.51 -9.08
CA GLU A 363 -17.97 -12.81 -9.95
C GLU A 363 -17.55 -11.50 -10.65
N THR A 364 -18.07 -11.33 -11.87
CA THR A 364 -17.82 -10.16 -12.73
C THR A 364 -18.60 -8.90 -12.32
N TYR A 365 -17.90 -7.76 -12.30
CA TYR A 365 -18.50 -6.42 -12.38
C TYR A 365 -18.13 -5.66 -13.66
N CYS A 366 -17.52 -6.37 -14.61
CA CYS A 366 -17.06 -5.79 -15.87
C CYS A 366 -18.24 -5.32 -16.74
N GLY A 367 -18.18 -4.06 -17.21
CA GLY A 367 -19.13 -3.52 -18.20
C GLY A 367 -20.18 -2.53 -17.67
N ARG A 368 -20.43 -2.46 -16.36
CA ARG A 368 -21.41 -1.50 -15.80
C ARG A 368 -20.85 -0.08 -15.60
N THR A 369 -19.54 0.05 -15.43
CA THR A 369 -18.94 1.35 -15.05
C THR A 369 -18.44 2.14 -16.26
N LYS A 370 -18.51 3.47 -16.19
CA LYS A 370 -18.07 4.39 -17.27
C LYS A 370 -16.57 4.22 -17.61
N GLN A 371 -15.81 3.60 -16.72
CA GLN A 371 -14.39 3.33 -16.84
C GLN A 371 -14.09 2.29 -17.93
N PHE A 372 -15.00 1.34 -18.16
CA PHE A 372 -14.83 0.30 -19.20
C PHE A 372 -15.04 0.82 -20.61
N LYS A 373 -15.91 1.82 -20.81
CA LYS A 373 -16.40 2.22 -22.15
C LYS A 373 -15.31 2.56 -23.19
N LYS A 374 -14.11 2.95 -22.77
CA LYS A 374 -12.98 3.25 -23.68
C LYS A 374 -11.88 2.19 -23.68
N ALA A 375 -12.00 1.16 -22.85
CA ALA A 375 -11.10 0.03 -22.88
C ALA A 375 -11.26 -0.72 -24.21
N LYS A 376 -10.14 -1.22 -24.74
CA LYS A 376 -10.06 -1.89 -26.04
C LYS A 376 -9.70 -3.37 -25.91
N ILE A 377 -9.20 -3.76 -24.75
CA ILE A 377 -8.66 -5.08 -24.47
C ILE A 377 -9.21 -5.54 -23.12
N LEU A 378 -9.84 -6.71 -23.12
CA LEU A 378 -10.24 -7.44 -21.92
C LEU A 378 -9.56 -8.81 -21.93
N ILE A 379 -8.91 -9.17 -20.83
CA ILE A 379 -8.31 -10.49 -20.64
C ILE A 379 -8.76 -10.94 -19.26
N THR A 380 -9.59 -11.97 -19.18
CA THR A 380 -10.07 -12.47 -17.91
C THR A 380 -10.32 -13.97 -17.96
N CYS A 381 -10.13 -14.64 -16.82
CA CYS A 381 -10.55 -16.02 -16.61
C CYS A 381 -11.96 -16.12 -16.01
N GLN A 382 -12.61 -14.98 -15.73
CA GLN A 382 -13.97 -14.93 -15.18
C GLN A 382 -15.02 -15.39 -16.19
N GLU A 383 -16.09 -15.95 -15.64
CA GLU A 383 -17.29 -16.33 -16.37
C GLU A 383 -18.40 -15.28 -16.13
N PHE A 384 -18.96 -14.73 -17.21
CA PHE A 384 -20.05 -13.75 -17.17
C PHE A 384 -21.39 -14.48 -17.09
N LYS A 385 -22.19 -14.15 -16.06
CA LYS A 385 -23.62 -14.45 -15.99
C LYS A 385 -24.42 -13.39 -16.76
N GLU A 386 -25.42 -13.82 -17.50
CA GLU A 386 -26.38 -13.00 -18.24
C GLU A 386 -25.69 -11.98 -19.16
N LEU A 387 -24.75 -12.46 -19.99
CA LEU A 387 -23.95 -11.56 -20.82
C LEU A 387 -24.77 -10.90 -21.93
N GLU A 388 -25.08 -9.62 -21.76
CA GLU A 388 -25.53 -8.75 -22.84
C GLU A 388 -24.38 -8.49 -23.85
N VAL A 389 -24.60 -8.78 -25.13
CA VAL A 389 -23.58 -8.69 -26.18
C VAL A 389 -23.02 -7.27 -26.29
N ASP A 390 -23.89 -6.26 -26.24
CA ASP A 390 -23.52 -4.84 -26.33
C ASP A 390 -22.50 -4.40 -25.28
N ARG A 391 -22.49 -5.03 -24.09
CA ARG A 391 -21.54 -4.69 -23.02
C ARG A 391 -20.10 -4.99 -23.39
N VAL A 392 -19.86 -5.96 -24.29
CA VAL A 392 -18.51 -6.42 -24.64
C VAL A 392 -18.14 -6.15 -26.09
N LEU A 393 -19.09 -5.84 -26.97
CA LEU A 393 -18.78 -5.57 -28.37
C LEU A 393 -17.78 -4.41 -28.54
N HIS A 394 -17.70 -3.46 -27.61
CA HIS A 394 -16.80 -2.30 -27.73
C HIS A 394 -15.31 -2.67 -27.67
N PHE A 395 -14.96 -3.86 -27.19
CA PHE A 395 -13.59 -4.34 -27.18
C PHE A 395 -13.11 -4.71 -28.58
N LYS A 396 -11.83 -4.47 -28.85
CA LYS A 396 -11.15 -4.96 -30.06
C LYS A 396 -10.54 -6.34 -29.86
N PHE A 397 -10.23 -6.67 -28.60
CA PHE A 397 -9.69 -7.94 -28.19
C PHE A 397 -10.33 -8.38 -26.87
N ALA A 398 -10.83 -9.60 -26.78
CA ALA A 398 -11.35 -10.12 -25.52
C ALA A 398 -11.09 -11.62 -25.33
N ILE A 399 -10.78 -12.00 -24.09
CA ILE A 399 -10.81 -13.38 -23.58
C ILE A 399 -11.61 -13.38 -22.28
N PHE A 400 -12.60 -14.27 -22.18
CA PHE A 400 -13.41 -14.50 -20.97
C PHE A 400 -14.18 -15.83 -21.04
N GLY A 401 -14.99 -16.14 -20.04
CA GLY A 401 -15.99 -17.19 -20.11
C GLY A 401 -17.42 -16.66 -19.98
N ILE A 402 -18.40 -17.46 -20.37
CA ILE A 402 -19.83 -17.25 -20.15
C ILE A 402 -20.30 -18.46 -19.36
N SER A 403 -20.87 -18.23 -18.18
CA SER A 403 -21.34 -19.32 -17.31
C SER A 403 -22.62 -19.95 -17.84
N ASP A 404 -23.45 -19.15 -18.49
CA ASP A 404 -24.75 -19.58 -18.99
C ASP A 404 -24.59 -20.41 -20.26
N GLU A 405 -25.60 -21.23 -20.53
CA GLU A 405 -25.70 -21.93 -21.81
C GLU A 405 -25.87 -20.91 -22.93
N VAL A 406 -25.01 -21.02 -23.94
CA VAL A 406 -25.02 -20.12 -25.10
C VAL A 406 -25.80 -20.76 -26.23
N THR A 407 -26.84 -20.08 -26.73
CA THR A 407 -27.62 -20.58 -27.86
C THR A 407 -27.06 -20.09 -29.20
N TYR A 408 -27.49 -20.73 -30.29
CA TYR A 408 -27.24 -20.28 -31.65
C TYR A 408 -27.58 -18.81 -31.87
N GLU A 409 -28.74 -18.34 -31.38
CA GLU A 409 -29.19 -16.94 -31.53
C GLU A 409 -28.20 -15.99 -30.90
N LYS A 410 -27.66 -16.34 -29.72
CA LYS A 410 -26.69 -15.51 -29.02
C LYS A 410 -25.37 -15.39 -29.79
N ILE A 411 -24.89 -16.48 -30.40
CA ILE A 411 -23.69 -16.44 -31.24
C ILE A 411 -23.94 -15.60 -32.49
N MET A 412 -25.14 -15.69 -33.08
CA MET A 412 -25.50 -14.86 -34.23
C MET A 412 -25.61 -13.38 -33.84
N GLU A 413 -26.11 -13.05 -32.65
CA GLU A 413 -26.10 -11.68 -32.10
C GLU A 413 -24.67 -11.13 -32.02
N PHE A 414 -23.71 -11.90 -31.49
CA PHE A 414 -22.29 -11.54 -31.51
C PHE A 414 -21.76 -11.32 -32.93
N LYS A 415 -22.05 -12.24 -33.85
CA LYS A 415 -21.62 -12.17 -35.26
C LYS A 415 -22.10 -10.87 -35.90
N GLU A 416 -23.38 -10.55 -35.81
CA GLU A 416 -23.93 -9.31 -36.37
C GLU A 416 -23.32 -8.06 -35.72
N GLY A 417 -23.15 -8.06 -34.39
CA GLY A 417 -22.48 -6.98 -33.68
C GLY A 417 -21.03 -6.77 -34.11
N PHE A 418 -20.29 -7.84 -34.42
CA PHE A 418 -18.91 -7.78 -34.89
C PHE A 418 -18.76 -7.40 -36.37
N LEU A 419 -19.76 -7.69 -37.21
CA LEU A 419 -19.81 -7.21 -38.60
C LEU A 419 -19.93 -5.69 -38.69
N GLN A 420 -20.39 -5.02 -37.64
CA GLN A 420 -20.37 -3.56 -37.52
C GLN A 420 -19.00 -3.00 -37.06
N LYS A 421 -18.00 -3.87 -36.84
CA LYS A 421 -16.71 -3.51 -36.22
C LYS A 421 -15.52 -3.95 -37.07
N PRO A 422 -15.16 -3.19 -38.12
CA PRO A 422 -14.08 -3.56 -39.06
C PRO A 422 -12.67 -3.47 -38.47
N ASN A 423 -12.56 -3.09 -37.20
CA ASN A 423 -11.32 -2.98 -36.44
C ASN A 423 -11.23 -4.03 -35.32
N LEU A 424 -12.15 -5.00 -35.29
CA LEU A 424 -12.07 -6.17 -34.45
C LEU A 424 -10.76 -6.91 -34.75
N ARG A 425 -10.06 -7.32 -33.69
CA ARG A 425 -8.86 -8.13 -33.81
C ARG A 425 -9.22 -9.58 -33.57
N GLU A 426 -9.58 -9.91 -32.34
CA GLU A 426 -9.85 -11.29 -31.97
C GLU A 426 -10.72 -11.35 -30.71
N PHE A 427 -11.61 -12.32 -30.64
CA PHE A 427 -12.53 -12.45 -29.52
C PHE A 427 -12.75 -13.93 -29.26
N ARG A 428 -12.45 -14.41 -28.07
CA ARG A 428 -12.61 -15.82 -27.73
C ARG A 428 -13.23 -15.93 -26.36
N PHE A 429 -14.30 -16.70 -26.25
CA PHE A 429 -14.88 -16.98 -24.95
C PHE A 429 -15.18 -18.45 -24.76
N LYS A 430 -14.98 -18.90 -23.52
CA LYS A 430 -15.41 -20.21 -23.04
C LYS A 430 -16.91 -20.14 -22.77
N CYS A 431 -17.67 -21.17 -23.11
CA CYS A 431 -19.09 -21.24 -22.78
C CYS A 431 -19.56 -22.69 -22.66
N SER A 432 -20.68 -22.89 -21.97
CA SER A 432 -21.39 -24.16 -22.02
C SER A 432 -22.25 -24.21 -23.30
N LEU A 433 -22.14 -25.32 -24.04
CA LEU A 433 -22.95 -25.62 -25.22
C LEU A 433 -23.44 -27.06 -25.07
N SER A 434 -24.76 -27.27 -25.13
CA SER A 434 -25.33 -28.61 -25.33
C SER A 434 -24.85 -29.20 -26.66
N ASP A 435 -24.89 -30.53 -26.77
CA ASP A 435 -24.50 -31.21 -28.00
C ASP A 435 -25.44 -30.81 -29.16
N GLU A 436 -26.74 -30.65 -28.89
CA GLU A 436 -27.69 -30.18 -29.91
C GLU A 436 -27.36 -28.78 -30.42
N GLU A 437 -27.06 -27.83 -29.53
CA GLU A 437 -26.66 -26.47 -29.92
C GLU A 437 -25.33 -26.47 -30.67
N PHE A 438 -24.32 -27.21 -30.20
CA PHE A 438 -23.03 -27.32 -30.87
C PHE A 438 -23.17 -27.81 -32.32
N ASP A 439 -23.95 -28.87 -32.53
CA ASP A 439 -24.20 -29.43 -33.86
C ASP A 439 -25.02 -28.49 -34.73
N LEU A 440 -26.06 -27.86 -34.16
CA LEU A 440 -26.89 -26.87 -34.83
C LEU A 440 -26.03 -25.70 -35.34
N ILE A 441 -25.20 -25.12 -34.48
CA ILE A 441 -24.32 -24.00 -34.83
C ILE A 441 -23.38 -24.41 -35.95
N ASN A 442 -22.62 -25.50 -35.78
CA ASN A 442 -21.63 -25.96 -36.77
C ASN A 442 -22.26 -26.32 -38.13
N THR A 443 -23.47 -26.88 -38.12
CA THR A 443 -24.23 -27.17 -39.34
C THR A 443 -24.69 -25.89 -40.02
N ARG A 444 -25.24 -24.94 -39.27
CA ARG A 444 -25.79 -23.68 -39.80
C ARG A 444 -24.71 -22.75 -40.35
N ILE A 445 -23.54 -22.69 -39.73
CA ILE A 445 -22.41 -21.88 -40.22
C ILE A 445 -21.54 -22.62 -41.23
N GLY A 446 -21.80 -23.92 -41.46
CA GLY A 446 -21.13 -24.73 -42.48
C GLY A 446 -19.68 -25.11 -42.14
N THR A 447 -19.31 -25.16 -40.87
CA THR A 447 -17.96 -25.55 -40.42
C THR A 447 -17.85 -27.06 -40.19
N TYR A 448 -18.92 -27.71 -39.74
CA TYR A 448 -18.95 -29.15 -39.45
C TYR A 448 -17.79 -29.63 -38.55
N ASN A 449 -17.39 -28.82 -37.57
CA ASN A 449 -16.33 -29.21 -36.63
C ASN A 449 -16.85 -30.25 -35.64
N SER A 450 -15.97 -31.14 -35.19
CA SER A 450 -16.17 -31.94 -33.97
C SER A 450 -15.65 -31.18 -32.75
N ARG A 451 -16.05 -31.61 -31.54
CA ARG A 451 -15.53 -31.02 -30.29
C ARG A 451 -14.00 -31.13 -30.16
N ASP A 452 -13.42 -32.20 -30.70
CA ASP A 452 -11.99 -32.53 -30.60
C ASP A 452 -11.19 -32.15 -31.86
N SER A 453 -11.72 -31.28 -32.72
CA SER A 453 -11.04 -30.89 -33.96
C SER A 453 -9.74 -30.13 -33.66
N GLU A 454 -8.58 -30.76 -33.91
CA GLU A 454 -7.26 -30.11 -33.78
C GLU A 454 -7.08 -28.94 -34.76
N ASN A 455 -7.68 -29.05 -35.96
CA ASN A 455 -7.62 -28.06 -37.03
C ASN A 455 -9.04 -27.65 -37.45
N PRO A 456 -9.73 -26.83 -36.65
CA PRO A 456 -11.14 -26.53 -36.89
C PRO A 456 -11.31 -25.67 -38.14
N ASN A 457 -12.40 -25.92 -38.88
CA ASN A 457 -12.84 -25.10 -39.99
C ASN A 457 -13.41 -23.77 -39.50
N TRP A 458 -13.19 -22.73 -40.30
CA TRP A 458 -13.64 -21.36 -40.02
C TRP A 458 -14.70 -20.92 -41.02
N ALA A 459 -15.87 -20.54 -40.52
CA ALA A 459 -16.85 -19.81 -41.31
C ALA A 459 -16.30 -18.41 -41.64
N ARG A 460 -16.63 -17.88 -42.82
CA ARG A 460 -16.15 -16.57 -43.30
C ARG A 460 -17.33 -15.71 -43.70
N PHE A 461 -17.39 -14.51 -43.14
CA PHE A 461 -18.44 -13.53 -43.40
C PHE A 461 -17.81 -12.22 -43.90
N SER A 462 -18.29 -11.71 -45.03
CA SER A 462 -17.83 -10.43 -45.56
C SER A 462 -18.45 -9.28 -44.78
N TYR A 463 -17.66 -8.24 -44.49
CA TYR A 463 -18.18 -7.01 -43.89
C TYR A 463 -19.04 -6.24 -44.92
N PRO A 464 -20.29 -5.85 -44.59
CA PRO A 464 -21.20 -5.20 -45.54
C PRO A 464 -20.61 -3.94 -46.20
N ASP A 465 -19.97 -3.08 -45.40
CA ASP A 465 -19.47 -1.77 -45.85
C ASP A 465 -17.95 -1.71 -46.04
N HIS A 466 -17.27 -2.87 -45.95
CA HIS A 466 -15.81 -2.93 -46.04
C HIS A 466 -15.36 -4.07 -46.96
N PRO A 467 -15.33 -3.82 -48.29
CA PRO A 467 -14.92 -4.82 -49.26
C PRO A 467 -13.55 -5.42 -48.94
N GLY A 468 -13.43 -6.75 -49.06
CA GLY A 468 -12.20 -7.49 -48.81
C GLY A 468 -11.90 -7.75 -47.32
N LYS A 469 -12.67 -7.19 -46.39
CA LYS A 469 -12.57 -7.53 -44.96
C LYS A 469 -13.47 -8.71 -44.63
N ILE A 470 -12.96 -9.64 -43.83
CA ILE A 470 -13.64 -10.88 -43.46
C ILE A 470 -13.66 -11.01 -41.93
N LEU A 471 -14.82 -11.38 -41.40
CA LEU A 471 -14.98 -11.90 -40.04
C LEU A 471 -14.95 -13.42 -40.13
N GLN A 472 -14.08 -14.05 -39.34
CA GLN A 472 -14.03 -15.50 -39.22
C GLN A 472 -14.66 -15.94 -37.91
N LEU A 473 -15.43 -17.03 -37.93
CA LEU A 473 -16.06 -17.64 -36.76
C LEU A 473 -15.75 -19.13 -36.72
N CYS A 474 -15.37 -19.62 -35.55
CA CYS A 474 -15.16 -21.02 -35.26
C CYS A 474 -15.80 -21.37 -33.92
N VAL A 475 -16.42 -22.55 -33.85
CA VAL A 475 -16.93 -23.15 -32.61
C VAL A 475 -16.28 -24.54 -32.48
N VAL A 476 -15.57 -24.76 -31.37
CA VAL A 476 -14.83 -26.00 -31.09
C VAL A 476 -14.74 -26.23 -29.58
N GLY A 477 -14.91 -27.49 -29.15
CA GLY A 477 -14.97 -27.84 -27.73
C GLY A 477 -16.01 -26.99 -26.99
N ASN A 478 -15.56 -26.24 -25.99
CA ASN A 478 -16.37 -25.31 -25.20
C ASN A 478 -15.99 -23.84 -25.45
N PHE A 479 -15.53 -23.52 -26.67
CA PHE A 479 -15.11 -22.17 -27.03
C PHE A 479 -15.75 -21.71 -28.32
N VAL A 480 -16.13 -20.44 -28.33
CA VAL A 480 -16.50 -19.69 -29.53
C VAL A 480 -15.39 -18.68 -29.82
N TRP A 481 -14.95 -18.64 -31.07
CA TRP A 481 -13.79 -17.85 -31.47
C TRP A 481 -14.10 -17.03 -32.73
N PHE A 482 -14.02 -15.71 -32.59
CA PHE A 482 -14.10 -14.74 -33.68
C PHE A 482 -12.72 -14.16 -34.00
N ARG A 483 -12.40 -14.04 -35.30
CA ARG A 483 -11.23 -13.30 -35.79
C ARG A 483 -11.68 -12.24 -36.77
N GLY A 484 -11.35 -10.99 -36.46
CA GLY A 484 -11.67 -9.86 -37.31
C GLY A 484 -10.53 -9.50 -38.27
N PRO A 485 -10.73 -8.46 -39.09
CA PRO A 485 -9.73 -7.99 -40.05
C PRO A 485 -8.44 -7.46 -39.41
N GLY A 486 -8.50 -7.10 -38.12
CA GLY A 486 -7.35 -6.65 -37.34
C GLY A 486 -6.62 -7.77 -36.60
N TYR A 487 -6.90 -9.04 -36.92
CA TYR A 487 -6.27 -10.20 -36.26
C TYR A 487 -4.75 -10.09 -36.26
N ILE A 488 -4.14 -10.41 -35.11
CA ILE A 488 -2.70 -10.41 -34.89
C ILE A 488 -2.28 -11.82 -34.49
N PRO A 489 -1.56 -12.58 -35.35
CA PRO A 489 -1.07 -13.90 -35.00
C PRO A 489 -0.26 -13.89 -33.70
N GLY A 490 -0.51 -14.84 -32.79
CA GLY A 490 0.20 -14.92 -31.51
C GLY A 490 -0.33 -13.99 -30.39
N GLU A 491 -1.36 -13.17 -30.62
CA GLU A 491 -1.91 -12.30 -29.57
C GLU A 491 -2.73 -13.09 -28.53
N MET A 492 -3.55 -14.05 -28.97
CA MET A 492 -4.33 -14.95 -28.10
C MET A 492 -3.43 -15.73 -27.15
N GLU A 493 -2.39 -16.37 -27.69
CA GLU A 493 -1.46 -17.22 -26.95
C GLU A 493 -0.64 -16.41 -25.93
N ARG A 494 -0.32 -15.15 -26.25
CA ARG A 494 0.32 -14.24 -25.30
C ARG A 494 -0.63 -13.83 -24.18
N ALA A 495 -1.90 -13.60 -24.48
CA ALA A 495 -2.90 -13.25 -23.49
C ALA A 495 -3.23 -14.44 -22.58
N GLU A 496 -3.26 -15.67 -23.09
CA GLU A 496 -3.33 -16.89 -22.28
C GLU A 496 -2.13 -17.04 -21.36
N LYS A 497 -0.91 -16.85 -21.89
CA LYS A 497 0.31 -16.84 -21.06
C LYS A 497 0.28 -15.75 -19.99
N GLU A 498 -0.35 -14.62 -20.26
CA GLU A 498 -0.53 -13.53 -19.30
C GLU A 498 -1.55 -13.90 -18.20
N LEU A 499 -2.63 -14.62 -18.55
CA LEU A 499 -3.57 -15.20 -17.57
C LEU A 499 -2.91 -16.28 -16.71
N GLU A 500 -2.19 -17.22 -17.35
CA GLU A 500 -1.48 -18.31 -16.68
C GLU A 500 -0.33 -17.81 -15.81
N ALA A 501 0.38 -16.77 -16.27
CA ALA A 501 1.35 -16.08 -15.44
C ALA A 501 0.70 -15.47 -14.20
N GLY A 502 -0.57 -15.02 -14.29
CA GLY A 502 -1.30 -14.39 -13.20
C GLY A 502 -0.50 -13.27 -12.55
N PHE A 503 -0.68 -13.10 -11.24
CA PHE A 503 0.27 -12.35 -10.43
C PHE A 503 1.46 -13.25 -10.07
N LYS A 504 2.32 -13.54 -11.04
CA LYS A 504 3.72 -13.88 -10.80
C LYS A 504 4.42 -12.66 -10.20
N GLU A 505 3.99 -12.29 -9.01
CA GLU A 505 4.86 -11.59 -8.10
C GLU A 505 5.89 -12.60 -7.66
N ASP A 506 7.12 -12.32 -8.04
CA ASP A 506 8.18 -12.21 -7.09
C ASP A 506 7.64 -11.93 -5.64
N ARG A 507 7.43 -12.99 -4.84
CA ARG A 507 7.26 -13.02 -3.37
C ARG A 507 8.53 -13.60 -2.66
N LYS A 508 9.42 -12.81 -2.03
CA LYS A 508 10.46 -13.14 -1.03
C LYS A 508 10.88 -11.83 -0.37
N PHE A 509 11.35 -11.94 0.86
CA PHE A 509 12.24 -10.99 1.48
C PHE A 509 13.57 -11.69 1.68
N THR A 510 14.53 -11.54 0.77
CA THR A 510 15.91 -11.89 1.11
C THR A 510 16.69 -10.61 1.41
N ARG A 511 17.80 -10.76 2.14
CA ARG A 511 18.78 -9.71 2.47
C ARG A 511 19.29 -8.93 1.24
N ASP A 512 19.05 -9.47 0.04
CA ASP A 512 19.66 -9.17 -1.26
C ASP A 512 18.64 -9.03 -2.43
N GLY A 513 17.33 -9.05 -2.18
CA GLY A 513 16.34 -8.42 -3.09
C GLY A 513 15.69 -9.24 -4.23
N THR A 514 15.62 -10.58 -4.23
CA THR A 514 14.85 -11.39 -5.24
C THR A 514 14.00 -12.55 -4.68
N LEU A 515 12.99 -13.08 -5.42
CA LEU A 515 11.71 -13.67 -4.90
C LEU A 515 11.26 -15.13 -5.33
N TRP A 516 10.63 -15.93 -4.42
CA TRP A 516 10.39 -17.43 -4.39
C TRP A 516 9.20 -17.87 -3.50
N VAL A 517 8.48 -18.88 -3.99
CA VAL A 517 7.10 -19.29 -3.66
C VAL A 517 7.07 -20.40 -2.60
N PRO A 518 6.29 -20.29 -1.50
CA PRO A 518 6.12 -21.39 -0.56
C PRO A 518 5.64 -22.66 -1.25
N GLY A 519 6.38 -23.76 -1.10
CA GLY A 519 5.88 -25.11 -1.31
C GLY A 519 4.93 -25.50 -0.17
N GLU A 520 4.12 -26.53 -0.41
CA GLU A 520 2.96 -26.99 0.38
C GLU A 520 3.26 -27.50 1.82
N GLU A 521 4.40 -27.18 2.43
CA GLU A 521 4.88 -27.76 3.70
C GLU A 521 4.35 -27.05 4.97
N ARG A 522 3.13 -26.51 4.91
CA ARG A 522 2.56 -25.72 6.02
C ARG A 522 2.12 -26.57 7.24
N GLU A 523 1.81 -27.84 7.02
CA GLU A 523 1.33 -28.73 8.09
C GLU A 523 2.45 -29.34 8.94
N GLU A 524 3.65 -29.50 8.39
CA GLU A 524 4.73 -30.23 9.07
C GLU A 524 5.44 -29.37 10.12
N VAL A 525 5.69 -28.08 9.79
CA VAL A 525 6.31 -27.11 10.70
C VAL A 525 5.47 -26.88 11.97
N THR A 526 4.14 -26.81 11.83
CA THR A 526 3.24 -26.57 12.96
C THR A 526 3.22 -27.75 13.95
N ARG A 527 3.35 -29.00 13.45
CA ARG A 527 3.45 -30.19 14.32
C ARG A 527 4.78 -30.24 15.07
N GLU A 528 5.89 -29.91 14.40
CA GLU A 528 7.22 -29.91 15.01
C GLU A 528 7.32 -28.85 16.14
N VAL A 529 6.76 -27.65 15.93
CA VAL A 529 6.74 -26.59 16.95
C VAL A 529 5.95 -27.01 18.19
N ASN A 530 4.78 -27.62 18.02
CA ASN A 530 3.98 -28.10 19.16
C ASN A 530 4.68 -29.24 19.91
N ARG A 531 5.43 -30.11 19.22
CA ARG A 531 6.23 -31.17 19.86
C ARG A 531 7.35 -30.58 20.72
N VAL A 532 8.13 -29.64 20.19
CA VAL A 532 9.27 -29.06 20.91
C VAL A 532 8.82 -28.16 22.06
N VAL A 533 7.72 -27.41 21.90
CA VAL A 533 7.16 -26.61 23.00
C VAL A 533 6.62 -27.51 24.13
N GLY A 534 6.05 -28.68 23.80
CA GLY A 534 5.67 -29.68 24.79
C GLY A 534 6.87 -30.24 25.58
N GLU A 535 7.97 -30.58 24.90
CA GLU A 535 9.19 -31.11 25.54
C GLU A 535 9.96 -30.06 26.38
N VAL A 536 9.87 -28.77 26.07
CA VAL A 536 10.62 -27.70 26.80
C VAL A 536 9.89 -27.24 28.06
N VAL A 537 8.60 -27.57 28.23
CA VAL A 537 7.83 -27.25 29.45
C VAL A 537 8.01 -28.32 30.54
N GLU A 538 8.58 -29.49 30.23
CA GLU A 538 9.00 -30.51 31.22
C GLU A 538 10.38 -30.25 31.83
N VAL A 539 10.87 -29.00 31.84
CA VAL A 539 12.07 -28.63 32.61
C VAL A 539 11.65 -28.35 34.05
N GLU A 540 11.72 -29.40 34.85
CA GLU A 540 11.88 -29.48 36.32
C GLU A 540 11.63 -28.15 37.07
N TYR A 541 10.40 -28.01 37.58
CA TYR A 541 10.23 -27.34 38.86
C TYR A 541 10.73 -28.34 39.90
N ASP A 542 11.87 -28.06 40.52
CA ASP A 542 12.31 -28.78 41.71
C ASP A 542 11.26 -28.57 42.80
N GLU A 543 10.43 -29.60 43.01
CA GLU A 543 9.54 -29.78 44.16
C GLU A 543 10.41 -30.14 45.37
N ASP A 544 11.09 -29.16 45.95
CA ASP A 544 11.74 -29.30 47.25
C ASP A 544 11.55 -27.98 48.00
N ASP A 545 10.45 -27.89 48.75
CA ASP A 545 10.32 -27.13 50.00
C ASP A 545 9.01 -27.62 50.67
N GLU A 546 9.14 -28.76 51.35
CA GLU A 546 8.24 -29.20 52.41
C GLU A 546 8.45 -28.31 53.65
N ASP A 547 7.37 -28.19 54.43
CA ASP A 547 7.29 -27.78 55.83
C ASP A 547 7.39 -26.28 56.15
N ASP A 548 6.23 -25.65 56.36
CA ASP A 548 5.95 -24.99 57.64
C ASP A 548 4.42 -24.97 57.86
N GLU A 549 4.01 -25.78 58.84
CA GLU A 549 2.72 -25.74 59.53
C GLU A 549 2.66 -24.44 60.35
N ASP A 550 1.62 -23.62 60.18
CA ASP A 550 1.13 -22.67 61.20
C ASP A 550 -0.34 -22.37 60.82
N GLU A 551 -1.27 -23.05 61.48
CA GLU A 551 -2.05 -22.57 62.63
C GLU A 551 -3.21 -21.66 62.24
N ASP A 552 -4.40 -22.21 62.49
CA ASP A 552 -5.72 -21.64 62.30
C ASP A 552 -5.91 -20.34 63.11
N GLU A 553 -6.32 -19.26 62.44
CA GLU A 553 -7.14 -18.21 63.08
C GLU A 553 -8.34 -17.91 62.19
N ASP A 554 -9.49 -18.43 62.64
CA ASP A 554 -10.83 -18.06 62.24
C ASP A 554 -11.06 -16.57 62.57
N GLU A 555 -11.24 -15.71 61.58
CA GLU A 555 -11.97 -14.45 61.75
C GLU A 555 -13.13 -14.38 60.74
N GLU A 556 -14.31 -14.37 61.33
CA GLU A 556 -15.62 -14.11 60.76
C GLU A 556 -15.62 -12.72 60.09
N GLU A 557 -15.93 -12.62 58.79
CA GLU A 557 -16.51 -11.39 58.25
C GLU A 557 -17.81 -11.70 57.52
N GLU A 558 -18.82 -11.00 58.01
CA GLU A 558 -20.24 -11.13 57.77
C GLU A 558 -20.67 -10.57 56.40
N GLU A 559 -21.86 -11.03 56.03
CA GLU A 559 -22.74 -10.64 54.96
C GLU A 559 -22.84 -9.12 54.72
N GLU A 560 -22.66 -8.66 53.47
CA GLU A 560 -23.42 -7.51 52.93
C GLU A 560 -23.76 -7.77 51.45
N GLU A 561 -24.95 -8.37 51.25
CA GLU A 561 -25.75 -8.25 50.02
C GLU A 561 -26.66 -7.01 50.17
N GLU A 562 -26.39 -5.90 49.47
CA GLU A 562 -27.39 -4.85 49.18
C GLU A 562 -27.11 -4.28 47.77
N GLU A 563 -27.96 -4.58 46.79
CA GLU A 563 -28.94 -3.65 46.19
C GLU A 563 -28.33 -2.57 45.27
N GLU A 564 -28.30 -2.83 43.96
CA GLU A 564 -28.43 -1.79 42.93
C GLU A 564 -29.31 -2.32 41.77
N GLU A 565 -30.62 -2.34 42.01
CA GLU A 565 -31.64 -2.11 40.98
C GLU A 565 -31.86 -0.58 40.83
N GLU A 566 -32.39 -0.16 39.67
CA GLU A 566 -32.83 1.19 39.30
C GLU A 566 -31.79 2.10 38.62
N ASP A 567 -31.77 2.05 37.27
CA ASP A 567 -31.81 3.25 36.41
C ASP A 567 -31.88 2.84 34.92
N GLN A 568 -33.06 2.39 34.50
CA GLN A 568 -33.45 2.36 33.09
C GLN A 568 -34.92 2.75 32.98
N GLU A 569 -35.23 4.04 33.04
CA GLU A 569 -36.46 4.61 32.47
C GLU A 569 -36.28 6.13 32.25
N GLU A 570 -37.03 6.67 31.27
CA GLU A 570 -36.90 8.00 30.65
C GLU A 570 -35.68 8.07 29.70
N TRP A 571 -35.80 8.15 28.38
CA TRP A 571 -36.54 9.13 27.58
C TRP A 571 -37.12 8.48 26.32
N ASN A 572 -38.44 8.32 26.28
CA ASN A 572 -39.21 8.33 25.04
C ASN A 572 -40.28 9.42 25.20
N ASP A 573 -40.67 9.96 24.04
CA ASP A 573 -41.75 10.92 23.80
C ASP A 573 -41.35 12.41 23.87
N ASP A 574 -41.02 12.95 22.70
CA ASP A 574 -41.85 14.01 22.12
C ASP A 574 -41.45 14.27 20.66
N TRP A 575 -42.40 14.83 19.90
CA TRP A 575 -42.34 15.28 18.51
C TRP A 575 -42.96 14.36 17.46
N GLU A 576 -44.28 14.27 17.56
CA GLU A 576 -45.12 14.17 16.38
C GLU A 576 -46.08 15.39 16.36
N VAL A 577 -46.33 15.88 15.14
CA VAL A 577 -47.55 16.56 14.67
C VAL A 577 -47.53 18.09 14.45
N GLU A 578 -47.71 18.44 13.16
CA GLU A 578 -48.42 19.61 12.58
C GLU A 578 -47.75 21.00 12.67
N ASN A 579 -47.79 21.91 11.70
CA ASN A 579 -48.53 22.20 10.47
C ASN A 579 -47.54 23.03 9.58
N GLU A 580 -47.74 23.44 8.32
CA GLU A 580 -48.94 23.97 7.68
C GLU A 580 -48.63 24.14 6.17
N GLU A 581 -49.68 23.98 5.38
CA GLU A 581 -49.81 24.38 3.97
C GLU A 581 -49.62 25.89 3.79
N GLU A 582 -49.04 26.33 2.66
CA GLU A 582 -49.36 27.56 1.90
C GLU A 582 -48.61 27.45 0.55
N SER A 583 -49.24 27.03 -0.55
CA SER A 583 -50.10 27.77 -1.49
C SER A 583 -49.40 28.87 -2.31
N GLU A 584 -49.58 28.75 -3.64
CA GLU A 584 -49.81 29.83 -4.62
C GLU A 584 -48.59 30.70 -4.98
N ASP A 585 -48.10 30.77 -6.22
CA ASP A 585 -48.66 31.13 -7.53
C ASP A 585 -47.80 32.30 -8.04
N GLU A 586 -47.95 32.63 -9.32
CA GLU A 586 -47.32 33.75 -10.05
C GLU A 586 -45.89 33.50 -10.57
N SER A 587 -45.53 33.86 -11.79
CA SER A 587 -46.24 34.30 -12.99
C SER A 587 -45.20 34.36 -14.11
N ASP A 588 -45.68 34.26 -15.35
CA ASP A 588 -44.93 34.62 -16.55
C ASP A 588 -44.36 36.03 -16.46
N ASP A 589 -43.14 36.24 -16.98
CA ASP A 589 -42.92 37.41 -17.84
C ASP A 589 -41.72 37.25 -18.78
N GLU A 590 -42.03 37.58 -20.03
CA GLU A 590 -41.16 37.72 -21.18
C GLU A 590 -40.13 38.84 -20.95
N SER A 591 -38.95 38.75 -21.56
CA SER A 591 -38.51 39.81 -22.49
C SER A 591 -37.17 39.49 -23.13
N ASP A 592 -37.20 39.71 -24.43
CA ASP A 592 -36.08 39.92 -25.33
C ASP A 592 -34.97 40.81 -24.73
N ASN A 593 -33.71 40.54 -25.11
CA ASN A 593 -32.93 41.63 -25.65
C ASN A 593 -31.86 41.21 -26.66
N GLU A 594 -31.79 42.07 -27.67
CA GLU A 594 -31.05 42.11 -28.91
C GLU A 594 -29.52 42.04 -28.72
N GLN A 595 -28.79 41.38 -29.62
CA GLN A 595 -27.97 42.04 -30.66
C GLN A 595 -27.42 43.43 -30.27
N ASN A 596 -26.09 43.54 -30.11
CA ASN A 596 -25.25 44.39 -30.96
C ASN A 596 -23.75 44.26 -30.64
N GLU A 597 -22.98 44.38 -31.73
CA GLU A 597 -21.50 44.46 -31.91
C GLU A 597 -20.65 43.19 -31.93
#